data_AF-A0A7J9BGV1-F1
#
_entry.id   AF-A0A7J9BGV1-F1
#
_cell.length_a   1.000
_cell.length_b   1.000
_cell.length_c   1.000
_cell.angle_alpha   90.00
_cell.angle_beta   90.00
_cell.angle_gamma   90.00
#
_symmetry.space_group_name_H-M   'P 1'
#
loop_
_entity.id
_entity.type
_entity.pdbx_description
1 polymer ?
#
loop_
_entity_poly.entity_id
_entity_poly.type
_entity_poly.pdbx_seq_one_letter_code
_entity_poly.pdbx_strand_id
1 'polypeptide(L)'
;GVLNLEDFTLPSLVEVKVKAGYVYSLTFGATRTCAQDEVLRISVPGQTTDISIQTLYSTDGGDTIALAFKAIAPIVRVTFHNPGIQEDPTCGPLLDAIAIKLMPPATYTR
;
A
#
# COMPACT_ATOMS: atom_id res chain seq x y z
N GLY A 1 -13.73 -7.14 2.72
CA GLY A 1 -13.29 -7.58 4.06
C GLY A 1 -12.08 -6.76 4.39
N VAL A 2 -12.00 -6.24 5.60
CA VAL A 2 -10.79 -5.60 6.09
C VAL A 2 -9.79 -6.74 6.34
N LEU A 3 -8.68 -6.75 5.63
CA LEU A 3 -7.54 -7.61 5.98
C LEU A 3 -6.66 -6.76 6.87
N ASN A 4 -6.82 -6.85 8.19
CA ASN A 4 -5.87 -6.23 9.12
C ASN A 4 -4.61 -7.09 9.08
N LEU A 5 -3.54 -6.55 8.47
CA LEU A 5 -2.22 -7.15 8.48
C LEU A 5 -1.37 -6.25 9.37
N GLU A 6 -1.09 -6.73 10.58
CA GLU A 6 -0.17 -6.08 11.52
C GLU A 6 1.24 -6.63 11.26
N ASP A 7 2.25 -5.76 11.32
CA ASP A 7 3.69 -6.01 11.15
C ASP A 7 4.11 -6.71 9.85
N PHE A 8 4.33 -5.92 8.79
CA PHE A 8 4.88 -6.43 7.53
C PHE A 8 6.38 -6.11 7.35
N THR A 9 7.22 -7.14 7.29
CA THR A 9 8.60 -7.04 6.78
C THR A 9 8.64 -7.20 5.26
N LEU A 10 9.29 -6.30 4.53
CA LEU A 10 9.39 -6.34 3.06
C LEU A 10 10.48 -7.35 2.59
N PRO A 11 10.30 -8.06 1.45
CA PRO A 11 9.20 -7.96 0.49
C PRO A 11 7.94 -8.68 0.98
N SER A 12 6.82 -8.04 0.67
CA SER A 12 5.53 -8.34 1.24
C SER A 12 4.56 -8.70 0.11
N LEU A 13 4.03 -9.92 0.12
CA LEU A 13 3.02 -10.38 -0.84
C LEU A 13 1.77 -10.80 -0.10
N VAL A 14 0.64 -10.26 -0.55
CA VAL A 14 -0.68 -10.54 0.03
C VAL A 14 -1.63 -10.98 -1.07
N GLU A 15 -2.27 -12.13 -0.90
CA GLU A 15 -3.35 -12.59 -1.77
C GLU A 15 -4.71 -12.24 -1.17
N VAL A 16 -5.55 -11.57 -1.96
CA VAL A 16 -6.82 -11.02 -1.49
C VAL A 16 -7.96 -11.49 -2.38
N LYS A 17 -8.99 -12.07 -1.76
CA LYS A 17 -10.23 -12.44 -2.45
C LYS A 17 -11.06 -11.18 -2.71
N VAL A 18 -11.37 -10.94 -3.98
CA VAL A 18 -12.09 -9.75 -4.47
C VAL A 18 -13.12 -10.12 -5.54
N LYS A 19 -13.97 -9.16 -5.93
CA LYS A 19 -14.89 -9.30 -7.05
C LYS A 19 -14.22 -8.73 -8.30
N ALA A 20 -13.98 -9.59 -9.29
CA ALA A 20 -13.45 -9.16 -10.58
C ALA A 20 -14.37 -8.10 -11.23
N GLY A 21 -13.76 -7.11 -11.88
CA GLY A 21 -14.45 -6.00 -12.54
C GLY A 21 -14.71 -4.78 -11.65
N TYR A 22 -14.59 -4.88 -10.33
CA TYR A 22 -14.84 -3.78 -9.39
C TYR A 22 -13.58 -3.01 -9.01
N VAL A 23 -13.75 -1.76 -8.58
CA VAL A 23 -12.67 -0.92 -8.07
C VAL A 23 -12.58 -1.05 -6.55
N TYR A 24 -11.36 -1.16 -6.05
CA TYR A 24 -11.02 -1.26 -4.64
C TYR A 24 -10.09 -0.13 -4.24
N SER A 25 -10.22 0.33 -3.01
CA SER A 25 -9.26 1.21 -2.34
C SER A 25 -8.35 0.34 -1.46
N LEU A 26 -7.05 0.47 -1.64
CA LEU A 26 -6.00 -0.03 -0.76
C LEU A 26 -5.51 1.15 0.08
N THR A 27 -5.55 1.00 1.40
CA THR A 27 -5.11 2.03 2.36
C THR A 27 -4.12 1.43 3.33
N PHE A 28 -3.12 2.18 3.74
CA PHE A 28 -2.13 1.76 4.74
C PHE A 28 -1.43 2.98 5.33
N GLY A 29 -0.89 2.82 6.54
CA GLY A 29 0.09 3.72 7.12
C GLY A 29 1.49 3.34 6.66
N ALA A 30 2.33 4.33 6.38
CA ALA A 30 3.73 4.14 6.04
C ALA A 30 4.61 5.08 6.87
N THR A 31 5.59 4.54 7.57
CA THR A 31 6.53 5.33 8.38
C THR A 31 7.94 5.13 7.87
N ARG A 32 8.68 6.24 7.74
CA ARG A 32 10.09 6.23 7.39
C ARG A 32 10.93 5.77 8.56
N THR A 33 11.99 5.00 8.33
CA THR A 33 12.90 4.60 9.42
C THR A 33 14.19 5.42 9.41
N CYS A 34 14.98 5.36 8.34
CA CYS A 34 16.32 5.96 8.33
C CYS A 34 16.61 6.84 7.12
N ALA A 35 16.28 6.36 5.91
CA ALA A 35 16.71 7.02 4.69
C ALA A 35 15.82 8.22 4.37
N GLN A 36 16.42 9.32 3.88
CA GLN A 36 15.67 10.54 3.54
C GLN A 36 14.75 10.33 2.33
N ASP A 37 15.16 9.46 1.40
CA ASP A 37 14.46 9.16 0.15
C ASP A 37 13.99 7.70 0.10
N GLU A 38 13.14 7.29 1.05
CA GLU A 38 12.49 5.98 1.00
C GLU A 38 11.38 5.99 -0.06
N VAL A 39 11.43 5.00 -0.95
CA VAL A 39 10.40 4.77 -1.97
C VAL A 39 9.72 3.44 -1.66
N LEU A 40 8.39 3.43 -1.73
CA LEU A 40 7.59 2.23 -1.65
C LEU A 40 6.93 1.97 -3.01
N ARG A 41 7.26 0.83 -3.60
CA ARG A 41 6.60 0.30 -4.80
C ARG A 41 5.45 -0.60 -4.39
N ILE A 42 4.24 -0.20 -4.75
CA ILE A 42 3.05 -1.04 -4.65
C ILE A 42 2.73 -1.58 -6.04
N SER A 43 2.56 -2.89 -6.14
CA SER A 43 2.09 -3.52 -7.38
C SER A 43 0.85 -4.37 -7.13
N VAL A 44 -0.10 -4.22 -8.03
CA VAL A 44 -1.27 -5.08 -8.20
C VAL A 44 -1.34 -5.47 -9.68
N PRO A 45 -2.08 -6.53 -10.06
CA PRO A 45 -2.14 -6.95 -11.46
C PRO A 45 -2.64 -5.81 -12.36
N GLY A 46 -1.79 -5.37 -13.29
CA GLY A 46 -2.08 -4.29 -14.23
C GLY A 46 -1.78 -2.87 -13.73
N GLN A 47 -1.30 -2.68 -12.50
CA GLN A 47 -0.96 -1.36 -11.96
C GLN A 47 0.22 -1.43 -11.00
N THR A 48 1.23 -0.59 -11.24
CA THR A 48 2.35 -0.36 -10.32
C THR A 48 2.40 1.12 -9.98
N THR A 49 2.66 1.43 -8.72
CA THR A 49 2.73 2.80 -8.22
C THR A 49 3.89 2.91 -7.25
N ASP A 50 4.80 3.84 -7.52
CA ASP A 50 5.90 4.18 -6.62
C ASP A 50 5.51 5.43 -5.84
N ILE A 51 5.64 5.40 -4.53
CA ILE A 51 5.29 6.50 -3.63
C ILE A 51 6.51 6.83 -2.80
N SER A 52 6.90 8.11 -2.82
CA SER A 52 7.92 8.64 -1.92
C SER A 52 7.30 8.79 -0.53
N ILE A 53 7.93 8.18 0.47
CA ILE A 53 7.53 8.33 1.87
C ILE A 53 8.32 9.49 2.44
N GLN A 54 7.64 10.61 2.64
CA GLN A 54 8.23 11.83 3.18
C GLN A 54 7.41 12.20 4.41
N THR A 55 7.89 11.81 5.59
CA THR A 55 7.32 12.24 6.87
C THR A 55 7.61 13.73 7.05
N LEU A 56 6.83 14.57 6.37
CA LEU A 56 7.10 16.00 6.19
C LEU A 56 6.98 16.82 7.49
N TYR A 57 6.36 16.28 8.54
CA TYR A 57 5.98 17.09 9.71
C TYR A 57 6.21 16.46 11.09
N SER A 58 6.69 15.22 11.19
CA SER A 58 7.05 14.66 12.51
C SER A 58 8.05 13.52 12.42
N THR A 59 8.89 13.41 13.44
CA THR A 59 9.87 12.32 13.63
C THR A 59 9.23 11.03 14.14
N ASP A 60 7.94 11.07 14.49
CA ASP A 60 7.14 9.95 15.03
C ASP A 60 5.82 9.73 14.27
N GLY A 61 5.61 10.45 13.15
CA GLY A 61 4.36 10.39 12.37
C GLY A 61 4.53 9.58 11.10
N GLY A 62 3.51 8.78 10.75
CA GLY A 62 3.43 8.06 9.47
C GLY A 62 2.51 8.75 8.45
N ASP A 63 2.80 8.55 7.16
CA ASP A 63 1.94 8.96 6.06
C ASP A 63 0.77 7.98 5.93
N THR A 64 -0.46 8.49 5.81
CA THR A 64 -1.61 7.66 5.43
C THR A 64 -1.77 7.69 3.93
N ILE A 65 -1.60 6.54 3.28
CA ILE A 65 -1.63 6.41 1.84
C ILE A 65 -2.89 5.67 1.42
N ALA A 66 -3.51 6.14 0.34
CA ALA A 66 -4.65 5.48 -0.30
C ALA A 66 -4.46 5.43 -1.81
N LEU A 67 -4.63 4.25 -2.40
CA LEU A 67 -4.60 4.05 -3.84
C LEU A 67 -5.78 3.21 -4.30
N ALA A 68 -6.26 3.49 -5.50
CA ALA A 68 -7.37 2.77 -6.12
C ALA A 68 -6.86 1.84 -7.21
N PHE A 69 -7.41 0.62 -7.28
CA PHE A 69 -7.15 -0.33 -8.36
C PHE A 69 -8.40 -1.07 -8.79
N LYS A 70 -8.47 -1.47 -10.07
CA LYS A 70 -9.54 -2.32 -10.59
C LYS A 70 -9.11 -3.79 -10.50
N ALA A 71 -9.92 -4.62 -9.82
CA ALA A 71 -9.65 -6.05 -9.73
C ALA A 71 -9.91 -6.74 -11.08
N ILE A 72 -8.86 -7.30 -11.70
CA ILE A 72 -8.99 -8.03 -12.98
C ILE A 72 -9.29 -9.53 -12.81
N ALA A 73 -9.15 -10.05 -11.59
CA ALA A 73 -9.32 -11.46 -11.24
C ALA A 73 -9.98 -11.58 -9.85
N PRO A 74 -10.60 -12.72 -9.51
CA PRO A 74 -11.24 -12.94 -8.20
C PRO A 74 -10.23 -13.07 -7.04
N ILE A 75 -8.95 -13.26 -7.35
CA ILE A 75 -7.84 -13.22 -6.41
C ILE A 75 -6.83 -12.22 -6.96
N VAL A 76 -6.46 -11.24 -6.14
CA VAL A 76 -5.47 -10.21 -6.48
C VAL A 76 -4.26 -10.35 -5.57
N ARG A 77 -3.07 -10.35 -6.18
CA ARG A 77 -1.79 -10.28 -5.49
C ARG A 77 -1.38 -8.82 -5.34
N VAL A 78 -1.33 -8.33 -4.10
CA VAL A 78 -0.78 -7.03 -3.77
C VAL A 78 0.65 -7.24 -3.29
N THR A 79 1.61 -6.52 -3.85
CA THR A 79 3.00 -6.56 -3.39
C THR A 79 3.45 -5.20 -2.95
N PHE A 80 4.13 -5.15 -1.81
CA PHE A 80 4.88 -3.99 -1.35
C PHE A 80 6.36 -4.31 -1.47
N HIS A 81 7.10 -3.41 -2.10
CA HIS A 81 8.51 -3.58 -2.37
C HIS A 81 9.24 -2.27 -2.09
N ASN A 82 10.38 -2.36 -1.42
CA ASN A 82 11.29 -1.25 -1.23
C ASN A 82 12.39 -1.36 -2.29
N PRO A 83 12.30 -0.64 -3.43
CA PRO A 83 13.35 -0.64 -4.44
C PRO A 83 14.58 0.20 -4.03
N GLY A 84 14.47 0.99 -2.95
CA GLY A 84 15.54 1.86 -2.50
C GLY A 84 16.74 1.06 -1.99
N ILE A 85 17.93 1.60 -2.21
CA ILE A 85 19.16 1.13 -1.56
C ILE A 85 19.32 1.96 -0.29
N GLN A 86 19.20 1.34 0.88
CA GLN A 86 19.54 1.99 2.15
C GLN A 86 21.01 1.75 2.50
N GLU A 87 21.60 2.71 3.22
CA GLU A 87 22.96 2.57 3.78
C GLU A 87 23.02 1.44 4.82
N ASP A 88 21.95 1.28 5.61
CA ASP A 88 21.79 0.19 6.57
C ASP A 88 20.67 -0.76 6.11
N PRO A 89 20.94 -2.08 5.99
CA PRO A 89 19.96 -3.07 5.54
C PRO A 89 18.79 -3.31 6.49
N THR A 90 18.86 -2.80 7.73
CA THR A 90 17.75 -2.82 8.70
C THR A 90 16.75 -1.69 8.49
N CYS A 91 17.11 -0.70 7.68
CA CYS A 91 16.25 0.42 7.34
C CYS A 91 15.28 0.06 6.21
N GLY A 92 14.37 0.98 5.90
CA GLY A 92 13.29 0.79 4.95
C GLY A 92 11.93 1.12 5.57
N PRO A 93 10.90 1.28 4.74
CA PRO A 93 9.62 1.75 5.20
C PRO A 93 8.88 0.67 5.98
N LEU A 94 8.29 1.07 7.10
CA LEU A 94 7.41 0.24 7.92
C LEU A 94 5.96 0.49 7.52
N LEU A 95 5.20 -0.60 7.31
CA LEU A 95 3.80 -0.54 6.93
C LEU A 95 2.92 -1.05 8.06
N ASP A 96 1.83 -0.34 8.34
CA ASP A 96 0.84 -0.70 9.34
C ASP A 96 -0.58 -0.37 8.85
N ALA A 97 -1.60 -0.90 9.53
CA ALA A 97 -3.02 -0.64 9.29
C ALA A 97 -3.45 -0.82 7.81
N ILE A 98 -2.90 -1.85 7.15
CA ILE A 98 -3.24 -2.17 5.77
C ILE A 98 -4.71 -2.57 5.70
N ALA A 99 -5.46 -2.02 4.74
CA ALA A 99 -6.86 -2.36 4.53
C ALA A 99 -7.24 -2.26 3.05
N ILE A 100 -8.20 -3.10 2.64
CA ILE A 100 -8.75 -3.11 1.28
C ILE A 100 -10.27 -3.03 1.34
N LYS A 101 -10.85 -2.07 0.62
CA LYS A 101 -12.29 -1.82 0.60
C LYS A 101 -12.83 -1.71 -0.82
N LEU A 102 -13.92 -2.42 -1.10
CA LEU A 102 -14.68 -2.27 -2.35
C LEU A 102 -15.23 -0.84 -2.42
N MET A 103 -14.94 -0.14 -3.51
CA MET A 103 -15.54 1.17 -3.79
C MET A 103 -16.82 0.96 -4.60
N PRO A 104 -18.00 1.31 -4.06
CA PRO A 104 -19.23 1.25 -4.83
C PRO A 104 -19.14 2.20 -6.03
N PRO A 105 -19.82 1.90 -7.15
CA PRO A 105 -19.93 2.84 -8.26
C PRO A 105 -20.44 4.18 -7.75
N ALA A 106 -19.88 5.28 -8.25
CA ALA A 106 -20.40 6.61 -7.94
C ALA A 106 -21.85 6.70 -8.42
N THR A 107 -22.78 6.85 -7.48
CA THR A 107 -24.17 7.12 -7.80
C THR A 107 -24.37 8.62 -7.87
N TYR A 108 -24.83 9.13 -9.00
CA TYR A 108 -25.29 10.51 -9.09
C TYR A 108 -26.62 10.65 -8.34
N THR A 109 -26.59 11.22 -7.13
CA THR A 109 -27.81 11.69 -6.47
C THR A 109 -28.22 13.00 -7.13
N ARG A 110 -29.35 12.95 -7.86
CA ARG A 110 -29.98 14.12 -8.46
C ARG A 110 -30.61 15.02 -7.41
#